data_AF-A0A833E8X0-F1
#
_entry.id   AF-A0A833E8X0-F1
#
_cell.length_a   1.000
_cell.length_b   1.000
_cell.length_c   1.000
_cell.angle_alpha   90.00
_cell.angle_beta   90.00
_cell.angle_gamma   90.00
#
_symmetry.space_group_name_H-M   'P 1'
#
loop_
_entity.id
_entity.type
_entity.pdbx_description
1 polymer ?
#
loop_
_entity_poly.entity_id
_entity_poly.type
_entity_poly.pdbx_seq_one_letter_code
_entity_poly.pdbx_strand_id
1 'polypeptide(L)'
;MQTGEDELVECREATGEIDKLLECLGVNKRLEDLGLQVICRQGPGDVLDVYAMASPVAEAVLSLPRGLRSSITSVGIHVARARRGRLTPFLGMCSVIARYRLRPRQGYVVVKPQGERLFLYGRDVLPESIVS
;
A
#
# COMPACT_ATOMS: atom_id res chain seq x y z
N MET A 1 -21.23 18.48 14.18
CA MET A 1 -20.27 17.81 13.29
C MET A 1 -19.50 16.83 14.16
N GLN A 2 -19.79 15.53 14.10
CA GLN A 2 -18.94 14.53 14.75
C GLN A 2 -17.65 14.47 13.94
N THR A 3 -16.57 15.03 14.47
CA THR A 3 -15.21 14.71 14.02
C THR A 3 -15.01 13.23 14.34
N GLY A 4 -15.21 12.36 13.35
CA GLY A 4 -14.80 10.97 13.46
C GLY A 4 -13.32 10.95 13.85
N GLU A 5 -12.99 10.25 14.92
CA GLU A 5 -11.62 10.16 15.39
C GLU A 5 -10.81 9.40 14.34
N ASP A 6 -9.82 10.07 13.72
CA ASP A 6 -8.86 9.45 12.81
C ASP A 6 -7.98 8.48 13.63
N GLU A 7 -8.43 7.25 13.85
CA GLU A 7 -7.67 6.25 14.61
C GLU A 7 -7.03 5.17 13.71
N LEU A 8 -5.89 4.67 14.18
CA LEU A 8 -5.21 3.51 13.60
C LEU A 8 -5.83 2.20 14.12
N VAL A 9 -6.25 1.34 13.20
CA VAL A 9 -6.97 0.09 13.47
C VAL A 9 -6.44 -1.05 12.59
N GLU A 10 -6.59 -2.28 13.07
CA GLU A 10 -6.38 -3.48 12.24
C GLU A 10 -7.39 -3.48 11.08
N CYS A 11 -6.94 -3.88 9.89
CA CYS A 11 -7.70 -3.70 8.66
C CYS A 11 -7.73 -4.96 7.80
N ARG A 12 -8.59 -5.91 8.17
CA ARG A 12 -8.69 -7.22 7.50
C ARG A 12 -9.14 -7.13 6.05
N GLU A 13 -10.08 -6.23 5.75
CA GLU A 13 -10.58 -6.03 4.38
C GLU A 13 -9.45 -5.56 3.45
N ALA A 14 -8.72 -4.51 3.84
CA ALA A 14 -7.61 -4.01 3.04
C ALA A 14 -6.47 -5.03 2.92
N THR A 15 -6.24 -5.85 3.95
CA THR A 15 -5.28 -6.96 3.90
C THR A 15 -5.66 -7.94 2.79
N GLY A 16 -6.92 -8.38 2.74
CA GLY A 16 -7.40 -9.29 1.69
C GLY A 16 -7.31 -8.70 0.28
N GLU A 17 -7.60 -7.41 0.11
CA GLU A 17 -7.47 -6.74 -1.19
C GLU A 17 -6.01 -6.58 -1.63
N ILE A 18 -5.08 -6.35 -0.69
CA ILE A 18 -3.63 -6.33 -0.99
C ILE A 18 -3.14 -7.72 -1.39
N ASP A 19 -3.57 -8.77 -0.69
CA ASP A 19 -3.18 -10.14 -1.04
C ASP A 19 -3.67 -10.52 -2.44
N LYS A 20 -4.91 -10.17 -2.79
CA LYS A 20 -5.44 -10.33 -4.16
C LYS A 20 -4.63 -9.53 -5.17
N LEU A 21 -4.22 -8.30 -4.85
CA LEU A 21 -3.37 -7.50 -5.75
C LEU A 21 -2.02 -8.19 -5.99
N LEU A 22 -1.38 -8.72 -4.94
CA LEU A 22 -0.12 -9.45 -5.05
C LEU A 22 -0.28 -10.72 -5.90
N GLU A 23 -1.35 -11.47 -5.69
CA GLU A 23 -1.70 -12.64 -6.51
C GLU A 23 -1.89 -12.26 -7.98
N CYS A 24 -2.63 -11.17 -8.26
CA CYS A 24 -2.82 -10.63 -9.61
C CYS A 24 -1.51 -10.20 -10.28
N LEU A 25 -0.47 -9.84 -9.51
CA LEU A 25 0.88 -9.55 -10.03
C LEU A 25 1.74 -10.81 -10.20
N GLY A 26 1.22 -11.99 -9.84
CA GLY A 26 1.94 -13.26 -9.84
C GLY A 26 2.97 -13.36 -8.71
N VAL A 27 2.77 -12.63 -7.62
CA VAL A 27 3.62 -12.68 -6.42
C VAL A 27 3.04 -13.71 -5.45
N ASN A 28 3.73 -14.85 -5.31
CA ASN A 28 3.32 -15.94 -4.42
C ASN A 28 3.81 -15.74 -2.98
N LYS A 29 3.63 -14.54 -2.43
CA LYS A 29 3.94 -14.21 -1.03
C LYS A 29 2.92 -13.20 -0.54
N ARG A 30 2.45 -13.40 0.69
CA ARG A 30 1.63 -12.43 1.42
C ARG A 30 2.53 -11.44 2.14
N LEU A 31 1.97 -10.32 2.57
CA LEU A 31 2.70 -9.36 3.40
C LEU A 31 3.12 -9.99 4.74
N GLU A 32 2.27 -10.84 5.32
CA GLU A 32 2.56 -11.55 6.58
C GLU A 32 3.79 -12.47 6.48
N ASP A 33 4.00 -13.12 5.33
CA ASP A 33 5.19 -13.95 5.07
C ASP A 33 6.50 -13.14 5.09
N LEU A 34 6.40 -11.81 5.00
CA LEU A 34 7.51 -10.85 5.04
C LEU A 34 7.67 -10.21 6.43
N GLY A 35 6.88 -10.66 7.41
CA GLY A 35 6.81 -10.04 8.74
C GLY A 35 6.19 -8.65 8.70
N LEU A 36 5.30 -8.39 7.73
CA LEU A 36 4.55 -7.14 7.62
C LEU A 36 3.09 -7.36 8.00
N GLN A 37 2.53 -6.38 8.70
CA GLN A 37 1.12 -6.28 9.03
C GLN A 37 0.53 -5.00 8.44
N VAL A 38 -0.75 -5.06 8.09
CA VAL A 38 -1.51 -3.95 7.54
C VAL A 38 -2.37 -3.29 8.63
N ILE A 39 -2.22 -1.98 8.78
CA ILE A 39 -3.04 -1.12 9.65
C ILE A 39 -3.71 -0.07 8.78
N CYS A 40 -4.96 0.26 9.07
CA CYS A 40 -5.67 1.36 8.42
C CYS A 40 -5.81 2.56 9.35
N ARG A 41 -5.74 3.76 8.79
CA ARG A 41 -6.27 4.97 9.41
C ARG A 41 -7.66 5.22 8.86
N GLN A 42 -8.65 5.31 9.72
CA GLN A 42 -9.98 5.77 9.31
C GLN A 42 -9.92 7.27 9.05
N GLY A 43 -10.44 7.69 7.91
CA GLY A 43 -10.63 9.08 7.54
C GLY A 43 -12.09 9.36 7.18
N PRO A 44 -12.45 10.62 6.90
CA PRO A 44 -13.83 11.00 6.62
C PRO A 44 -14.39 10.34 5.36
N GLY A 45 -15.65 9.91 5.41
CA GLY A 45 -16.40 9.43 4.25
C GLY A 45 -16.01 8.04 3.75
N ASP A 46 -15.81 7.08 4.66
CA ASP A 46 -15.39 5.69 4.41
C ASP A 46 -14.08 5.59 3.63
N VAL A 47 -13.14 6.49 3.94
CA VAL A 47 -11.79 6.45 3.41
C VAL A 47 -10.88 5.77 4.44
N LEU A 48 -10.15 4.76 4.01
CA LEU A 48 -9.13 4.09 4.81
C LEU A 48 -7.78 4.31 4.15
N ASP A 49 -6.87 5.02 4.82
CA ASP A 49 -5.47 5.06 4.42
C ASP A 49 -4.78 3.80 4.96
N VAL A 50 -4.14 3.03 4.07
CA VAL A 50 -3.67 1.68 4.34
C VAL A 50 -2.15 1.68 4.46
N TYR A 51 -1.63 1.24 5.61
CA TYR A 51 -0.22 1.24 5.92
C TYR A 51 0.30 -0.18 6.11
N ALA A 52 1.45 -0.48 5.51
CA ALA A 52 2.20 -1.70 5.79
C ALA A 52 3.39 -1.39 6.69
N MET A 53 3.60 -2.18 7.75
CA MET A 53 4.72 -2.02 8.68
C MET A 53 5.13 -3.36 9.27
N ALA A 54 6.31 -3.43 9.89
CA ALA A 54 6.74 -4.66 10.56
C ALA A 54 5.74 -5.08 11.65
N SER A 55 5.42 -6.37 11.74
CA SER A 55 4.41 -6.88 12.68
C SER A 55 4.64 -6.44 14.14
N PRO A 56 5.87 -6.46 14.69
CA PRO A 56 6.10 -5.98 16.05
C PRO A 56 5.77 -4.49 16.25
N VAL A 57 5.95 -3.68 15.20
CA VAL A 57 5.60 -2.26 15.23
C VAL A 57 4.08 -2.08 15.17
N ALA A 58 3.40 -2.86 14.34
CA ALA A 58 1.95 -2.86 14.25
C ALA A 58 1.31 -3.25 15.60
N GLU A 59 1.78 -4.34 16.21
CA GLU A 59 1.35 -4.78 17.55
C GLU A 59 1.58 -3.69 18.61
N ALA A 60 2.77 -3.08 18.62
CA ALA A 60 3.08 -1.99 19.54
C ALA A 60 2.14 -0.79 19.34
N VAL A 61 1.88 -0.38 18.10
CA VAL A 61 0.96 0.71 17.77
C VAL A 61 -0.47 0.38 18.20
N LEU A 62 -0.95 -0.83 17.92
CA LEU A 62 -2.30 -1.27 18.28
C LEU A 62 -2.50 -1.41 19.80
N SER A 63 -1.42 -1.67 20.55
CA SER A 63 -1.43 -1.71 22.02
C SER A 63 -1.58 -0.33 22.68
N LEU A 64 -1.35 0.75 21.94
CA LEU A 64 -1.46 2.10 22.49
C LEU A 64 -2.92 2.47 22.80
N PRO A 65 -3.16 3.28 23.85
CA PRO A 65 -4.44 3.93 24.09
C PRO A 65 -4.96 4.64 22.83
N ARG A 66 -6.28 4.63 22.60
CA ARG A 66 -6.90 5.24 21.40
C ARG A 66 -6.46 6.68 21.16
N GLY A 67 -6.41 7.51 22.20
CA GLY A 67 -5.98 8.91 22.09
C GLY A 67 -4.53 9.10 21.63
N LEU A 68 -3.65 8.12 21.89
CA LEU A 68 -2.28 8.14 21.37
C LEU A 68 -2.22 7.60 19.94
N ARG A 69 -3.07 6.63 19.58
CA ARG A 69 -3.17 6.14 18.20
C ARG A 69 -3.65 7.22 17.23
N SER A 70 -4.59 8.06 17.65
CA SER A 70 -5.09 9.17 16.85
C SER A 70 -4.08 10.32 16.69
N SER A 71 -3.11 10.45 17.61
CA SER A 71 -2.06 11.47 17.53
C SER A 71 -0.87 11.08 16.65
N ILE A 72 -0.78 9.81 16.22
CA ILE A 72 0.30 9.37 15.32
C ILE A 72 0.14 10.10 13.99
N THR A 73 1.19 10.71 13.47
CA THR A 73 1.15 11.44 12.19
C THR A 73 1.61 10.60 11.01
N SER A 74 2.52 9.65 11.24
CA SER A 74 3.06 8.74 10.23
C SER A 74 3.42 7.41 10.84
N VAL A 75 3.13 6.32 10.13
CA VAL A 75 3.47 4.97 10.55
C VAL A 75 3.71 4.09 9.32
N GLY A 76 4.79 3.31 9.34
CA GLY A 76 5.08 2.37 8.25
C GLY A 76 5.20 3.00 6.87
N ILE A 77 4.70 2.27 5.88
CA ILE A 77 4.67 2.67 4.47
C ILE A 77 3.20 2.80 4.07
N HIS A 78 2.80 3.97 3.58
CA HIS A 78 1.46 4.17 3.02
C HIS A 78 1.36 3.45 1.66
N VAL A 79 0.69 2.30 1.64
CA VAL A 79 0.69 1.40 0.47
C VAL A 79 -0.54 1.57 -0.41
N ALA A 80 -1.67 2.00 0.14
CA ALA A 80 -2.90 2.15 -0.62
C ALA A 80 -3.90 3.05 0.12
N ARG A 81 -4.95 3.44 -0.59
CA ARG A 81 -6.17 4.00 -0.01
C ARG A 81 -7.36 3.15 -0.42
N ALA A 82 -8.18 2.72 0.54
CA ALA A 82 -9.46 2.09 0.27
C ALA A 82 -10.59 3.11 0.42
N ARG A 83 -11.55 3.10 -0.51
CA ARG A 83 -12.77 3.91 -0.41
C ARG A 83 -13.93 3.14 -1.03
N ARG A 84 -15.03 2.97 -0.27
CA ARG A 84 -16.24 2.26 -0.74
C ARG A 84 -15.92 0.88 -1.36
N GLY A 85 -15.09 0.08 -0.66
CA GLY A 85 -14.67 -1.25 -1.11
C GLY A 85 -13.68 -1.28 -2.28
N ARG A 86 -13.20 -0.13 -2.77
CA ARG A 86 -12.17 -0.07 -3.83
C ARG A 86 -10.81 0.30 -3.25
N LEU A 87 -9.84 -0.60 -3.38
CA LEU A 87 -8.44 -0.35 -3.06
C LEU A 87 -7.74 0.38 -4.22
N THR A 88 -7.09 1.51 -3.94
CA THR A 88 -6.22 2.23 -4.89
C THR A 88 -4.79 2.13 -4.37
N PRO A 89 -3.92 1.30 -4.98
CA PRO A 89 -2.53 1.18 -4.56
C PRO A 89 -1.74 2.45 -4.88
N PHE A 90 -0.78 2.77 -4.01
CA PHE A 90 0.15 3.89 -4.17
C PHE A 90 1.56 3.40 -4.44
N LEU A 91 2.47 4.33 -4.78
CA LEU A 91 3.89 4.02 -4.99
C LEU A 91 4.57 3.37 -3.78
N GLY A 92 4.02 3.57 -2.56
CA GLY A 92 4.48 2.85 -1.38
C GLY A 92 4.38 1.33 -1.52
N MET A 93 3.40 0.82 -2.28
CA MET A 93 3.31 -0.60 -2.61
C MET A 93 4.49 -1.06 -3.47
N CYS A 94 4.89 -0.25 -4.46
CA CYS A 94 6.09 -0.51 -5.26
C CYS A 94 7.36 -0.54 -4.39
N SER A 95 7.45 0.34 -3.39
CA SER A 95 8.55 0.32 -2.42
C SER A 95 8.60 -0.97 -1.60
N VAL A 96 7.45 -1.51 -1.19
CA VAL A 96 7.38 -2.82 -0.51
C VAL A 96 7.84 -3.93 -1.45
N ILE A 97 7.32 -3.98 -2.68
CA ILE A 97 7.69 -4.97 -3.69
C ILE A 97 9.20 -4.95 -3.93
N ALA A 98 9.79 -3.78 -4.16
CA ALA A 98 11.21 -3.62 -4.40
C ALA A 98 12.07 -4.00 -3.17
N ARG A 99 11.72 -3.49 -1.99
CA ARG A 99 12.47 -3.73 -0.73
C ARG A 99 12.54 -5.21 -0.38
N TYR A 100 11.42 -5.92 -0.54
CA TYR A 100 11.32 -7.34 -0.22
C TYR A 100 11.63 -8.26 -1.40
N ARG A 101 12.09 -7.68 -2.52
CA ARG A 101 12.43 -8.41 -3.76
C ARG A 101 11.30 -9.34 -4.20
N LEU A 102 10.06 -8.90 -4.00
CA LEU A 102 8.91 -9.54 -4.62
C LEU A 102 9.08 -9.37 -6.12
N ARG A 103 9.07 -10.47 -6.86
CA ARG A 103 9.23 -10.46 -8.32
C ARG A 103 7.87 -10.67 -8.95
N PRO A 104 7.15 -9.59 -9.35
CA PRO A 104 5.97 -9.72 -10.17
C PRO A 104 6.29 -10.56 -11.41
N ARG A 105 5.39 -11.47 -11.77
CA ARG A 105 5.46 -12.23 -13.02
C ARG A 105 4.63 -11.58 -14.13
N GLN A 106 3.71 -10.69 -13.76
CA GLN A 106 2.80 -10.01 -14.65
C GLN A 106 2.37 -8.65 -14.08
N GLY A 107 1.64 -7.86 -14.85
CA GLY A 107 1.11 -6.55 -14.41
C GLY A 107 2.16 -5.43 -14.34
N TYR A 108 3.28 -5.58 -15.05
CA TYR A 108 4.29 -4.53 -15.22
C TYR A 108 4.82 -4.52 -16.65
N VAL A 109 5.42 -3.39 -17.05
CA VAL A 109 6.16 -3.25 -18.30
C VAL A 109 7.54 -2.68 -18.01
N VAL A 110 8.54 -3.03 -18.82
CA VAL A 110 9.87 -2.45 -18.76
C VAL A 110 9.96 -1.36 -19.83
N VAL A 111 10.36 -0.16 -19.44
CA VAL A 111 10.39 1.01 -20.32
C VAL A 111 11.83 1.39 -20.63
N LYS A 112 12.12 1.74 -21.89
CA LYS A 112 13.41 2.26 -22.35
C LYS A 112 13.70 3.62 -21.70
N PRO A 113 14.98 4.03 -21.53
CA PRO A 113 15.34 5.26 -20.81
C PRO A 113 14.65 6.54 -21.31
N GLN A 114 14.42 6.66 -22.62
CA GLN A 114 13.73 7.82 -23.19
C GLN A 114 12.25 7.90 -22.76
N GLY A 115 11.56 6.75 -22.74
CA GLY A 115 10.18 6.67 -22.28
C GLY A 115 10.05 6.83 -20.77
N GLU A 116 11.00 6.28 -20.01
CA GLU A 116 11.08 6.44 -18.55
C GLU A 116 11.13 7.92 -18.17
N ARG A 117 12.01 8.71 -18.81
CA ARG A 117 12.12 10.14 -18.53
C ARG A 117 10.78 10.87 -18.71
N LEU A 118 10.07 10.61 -19.80
CA LEU A 118 8.77 11.23 -20.06
C LEU A 118 7.70 10.77 -19.05
N PHE A 119 7.70 9.48 -18.71
CA PHE A 119 6.80 8.91 -17.72
C PHE A 119 6.97 9.53 -16.34
N LEU A 120 8.20 9.78 -15.89
CA LEU A 120 8.50 10.45 -14.62
C LEU A 120 7.99 11.90 -14.56
N TYR A 121 7.72 12.54 -15.71
CA TYR A 121 7.05 13.85 -15.80
C TYR A 121 5.52 13.74 -15.97
N GLY A 122 4.94 12.55 -15.78
CA GLY A 122 3.50 12.33 -15.87
C GLY A 122 2.96 12.18 -17.29
N ARG A 123 3.81 11.82 -18.26
CA ARG A 123 3.36 11.44 -19.61
C ARG A 123 3.05 9.95 -19.69
N ASP A 124 2.16 9.58 -20.59
CA ASP A 124 1.84 8.18 -20.86
C ASP A 124 3.04 7.43 -21.46
N VAL A 125 3.12 6.13 -21.19
CA VAL A 125 4.11 5.24 -21.83
C VAL A 125 3.59 4.84 -23.21
N LEU A 126 4.36 5.17 -24.26
CA LEU A 126 4.04 4.78 -25.64
C LEU A 126 4.56 3.36 -25.96
N PRO A 127 3.88 2.58 -26.82
CA PRO A 127 4.28 1.20 -27.16
C PRO A 127 5.73 1.06 -27.63
N GLU A 128 6.22 1.99 -28.44
CA GLU A 128 7.60 2.00 -28.95
C GLU A 128 8.66 2.16 -27.86
N SER A 129 8.27 2.68 -26.69
CA SER A 129 9.13 2.86 -25.52
C SER A 129 9.19 1.63 -24.63
N ILE A 130 8.38 0.59 -24.87
CA ILE A 130 8.41 -0.66 -24.09
C ILE A 130 9.55 -1.54 -24.62
N VAL A 131 10.27 -2.18 -23.69
CA VAL A 131 11.27 -3.19 -24.02
C VAL A 131 10.53 -4.47 -24.42
N SER A 132 10.72 -4.86 -25.68
CA SER A 132 10.24 -6.08 -26.32
C SER A 132 11.11 -7.28 -25.98
#